data_AF-A0A1C6E0X0-F1
#
_entry.id   AF-A0A1C6E0X0-F1
#
_cell.length_a   1.000
_cell.length_b   1.000
_cell.length_c   1.000
_cell.angle_alpha   90.00
_cell.angle_beta   90.00
_cell.angle_gamma   90.00
#
_symmetry.space_group_name_H-M   'P 1'
#
loop_
_entity.id
_entity.type
_entity.pdbx_description
1 polymer ?
#
loop_
_entity_poly.entity_id
_entity_poly.type
_entity_poly.pdbx_seq_one_letter_code
_entity_poly.pdbx_strand_id
1 'polypeptide(L)'
;MKNIHTIRRIVATMANRLKKMGLTLSAAFKKAWELIKGKAIESKVAGVTKGNRQKALARIAAAYRPNQVKVWLERDKANLHDNNAVNVIVSVNGSDNYNLGCIPRNLAYVVSALIDKGFYIKAMFKEIRGHYASYMNYGAVITLQLA
;
A
#
# COMPACT_ATOMS: atom_id res chain seq x y z
N MET A 1 -6.95 2.84 23.97
CA MET A 1 -5.62 2.22 23.75
C MET A 1 -5.78 0.94 22.96
N LYS A 2 -4.98 0.68 21.92
CA LYS A 2 -4.98 -0.63 21.24
C LYS A 2 -4.58 -1.72 22.24
N ASN A 3 -5.30 -2.84 22.25
CA ASN A 3 -5.00 -3.97 23.12
C ASN A 3 -3.55 -4.45 22.91
N ILE A 4 -2.77 -4.60 23.99
CA ILE A 4 -1.36 -5.02 23.93
C ILE A 4 -1.19 -6.39 23.25
N HIS A 5 -2.15 -7.29 23.40
CA HIS A 5 -2.14 -8.59 22.73
C HIS A 5 -2.27 -8.42 21.21
N THR A 6 -3.12 -7.51 20.75
CA THR A 6 -3.27 -7.17 19.33
C THR A 6 -1.98 -6.58 18.77
N ILE A 7 -1.37 -5.63 19.48
CA ILE A 7 -0.09 -5.04 19.10
C ILE A 7 0.97 -6.13 18.93
N ARG A 8 1.15 -7.00 19.94
CA ARG A 8 2.13 -8.10 19.89
C ARG A 8 1.90 -9.04 18.70
N ARG A 9 0.64 -9.36 18.39
CA ARG A 9 0.28 -10.22 17.25
C ARG A 9 0.62 -9.57 15.91
N ILE A 10 0.40 -8.26 15.75
CA ILE A 10 0.78 -7.50 14.55
C ILE A 10 2.31 -7.48 14.43
N VAL A 11 3.03 -7.11 15.51
CA VAL A 11 4.51 -7.10 15.52
C VAL A 11 5.06 -8.44 15.07
N ALA A 12 4.62 -9.53 15.72
CA ALA A 12 5.11 -10.87 15.43
C ALA A 12 4.80 -11.28 13.99
N THR A 13 3.61 -10.96 13.47
CA THR A 13 3.24 -11.25 12.08
C THR A 13 4.16 -10.52 11.10
N MET A 14 4.39 -9.21 11.31
CA MET A 14 5.27 -8.41 10.45
C MET A 14 6.73 -8.88 10.55
N ALA A 15 7.23 -9.07 11.76
CA ALA A 15 8.60 -9.49 12.00
C ALA A 15 8.90 -10.85 11.36
N ASN A 16 7.96 -11.81 11.44
CA ASN A 16 8.13 -13.11 10.78
C ASN A 16 8.20 -12.99 9.26
N ARG A 17 7.40 -12.10 8.64
CA ARG A 17 7.49 -11.84 7.19
C ARG A 17 8.80 -11.15 6.83
N LEU A 18 9.20 -10.13 7.58
CA LEU A 18 10.47 -9.42 7.37
C LEU A 18 11.69 -10.35 7.52
N LYS A 19 11.67 -11.27 8.50
CA LYS A 19 12.70 -12.31 8.66
C LYS A 19 12.81 -13.19 7.42
N LYS A 20 11.66 -13.65 6.88
CA LYS A 20 11.63 -14.45 5.64
C LYS A 20 12.13 -13.68 4.42
N MET A 21 12.14 -12.35 4.46
CA MET A 21 12.74 -11.49 3.43
C MET A 21 14.25 -11.25 3.62
N GLY A 22 14.88 -11.89 4.62
CA GLY A 22 16.34 -11.85 4.83
C GLY A 22 16.80 -10.97 6.00
N LEU A 23 15.90 -10.33 6.76
CA LEU A 23 16.31 -9.61 7.97
C LEU A 23 16.66 -10.60 9.09
N THR A 24 17.65 -10.23 9.91
CA THR A 24 17.87 -10.94 11.19
C THR A 24 16.64 -10.79 12.09
N LEU A 25 16.45 -11.74 13.01
CA LEU A 25 15.30 -11.73 13.92
C LEU A 25 15.18 -10.40 14.69
N SER A 26 16.30 -9.95 15.26
CA SER A 26 16.36 -8.67 16.00
C SER A 26 15.99 -7.47 15.12
N ALA A 27 16.56 -7.38 13.91
CA ALA A 27 16.24 -6.30 12.97
C ALA A 27 14.77 -6.32 12.53
N ALA A 28 14.21 -7.51 12.29
CA ALA A 28 12.82 -7.67 11.89
C ALA A 28 11.84 -7.18 12.97
N PHE A 29 12.09 -7.52 14.24
CA PHE A 29 11.27 -7.06 15.36
C PHE A 29 11.40 -5.55 15.60
N LYS A 30 12.62 -5.00 15.56
CA LYS A 30 12.84 -3.54 15.68
C LYS A 30 12.08 -2.78 14.60
N LYS A 31 12.19 -3.22 13.34
CA LYS A 31 11.51 -2.59 12.21
C LYS A 31 9.99 -2.72 12.30
N ALA A 32 9.46 -3.89 12.67
CA ALA A 32 8.03 -4.08 12.89
C ALA A 32 7.49 -3.17 14.01
N TRP A 33 8.24 -3.01 15.11
CA TRP A 33 7.87 -2.13 16.21
C TRP A 33 7.85 -0.65 15.80
N GLU A 34 8.84 -0.21 15.04
CA GLU A 34 8.88 1.17 14.52
C GLU A 34 7.67 1.51 13.65
N LEU A 35 7.23 0.57 12.82
CA LEU A 35 6.07 0.73 11.94
C LEU A 35 4.75 0.81 12.72
N ILE A 36 4.62 0.08 13.82
CA ILE A 36 3.41 0.11 14.66
C ILE A 36 3.32 1.36 15.52
N LYS A 37 4.44 1.99 15.89
CA LYS A 37 4.48 3.22 16.69
C LYS A 37 3.99 4.48 15.95
N GLY A 38 3.13 4.30 14.95
CA GLY A 38 2.45 5.39 14.23
C GLY A 38 3.18 5.89 13.00
N LYS A 39 4.33 5.33 12.64
CA LYS A 39 5.02 5.69 11.39
C LYS A 39 4.22 5.15 10.19
N ALA A 40 3.66 6.06 9.41
CA ALA A 40 3.10 5.71 8.12
C ALA A 40 4.23 5.30 7.15
N ILE A 41 3.98 4.29 6.34
CA ILE A 41 4.90 3.84 5.29
C ILE A 41 4.50 4.51 4.00
N GLU A 42 5.42 5.24 3.38
CA GLU A 42 5.24 5.69 2.01
C GLU A 42 5.59 4.57 1.03
N SER A 43 4.69 4.34 0.07
CA SER A 43 4.90 3.34 -0.97
C SER A 43 4.46 3.87 -2.32
N LYS A 44 5.20 3.52 -3.36
CA LYS A 44 4.78 3.73 -4.75
C LYS A 44 3.78 2.63 -5.13
N VAL A 45 2.74 3.00 -5.85
CA VAL A 45 1.83 2.03 -6.46
C VAL A 45 2.55 1.35 -7.64
N ALA A 46 2.53 0.03 -7.67
CA ALA A 46 3.11 -0.76 -8.75
C ALA A 46 2.09 -1.02 -9.88
N GLY A 47 2.58 -1.24 -11.10
CA GLY A 47 1.73 -1.61 -12.24
C GLY A 47 0.91 -0.45 -12.85
N VAL A 48 1.27 0.79 -12.52
CA VAL A 48 0.61 2.02 -13.00
C VAL A 48 0.79 2.29 -14.50
N THR A 49 1.68 1.59 -15.18
CA THR A 49 1.93 1.72 -16.62
C THR A 49 1.02 0.83 -17.47
N LYS A 50 0.24 -0.08 -16.86
CA LYS A 50 -0.64 -1.00 -17.59
C LYS A 50 -2.02 -0.39 -17.86
N GLY A 51 -2.56 -0.65 -19.05
CA GLY A 51 -3.91 -0.22 -19.45
C GLY A 51 -4.10 1.29 -19.36
N ASN A 52 -5.29 1.72 -18.95
CA ASN A 52 -5.65 3.15 -18.87
C ASN A 52 -5.14 3.88 -17.61
N ARG A 53 -4.26 3.26 -16.81
CA ARG A 53 -3.80 3.81 -15.52
C ARG A 53 -2.98 5.10 -15.67
N GLN A 54 -2.19 5.25 -16.73
CA GLN A 54 -1.48 6.51 -16.99
C GLN A 54 -2.44 7.67 -17.29
N LYS A 55 -3.51 7.42 -18.06
CA LYS A 55 -4.57 8.42 -18.31
C LYS A 55 -5.31 8.79 -17.02
N ALA A 56 -5.61 7.80 -16.18
CA ALA A 56 -6.23 8.02 -14.87
C ALA A 56 -5.33 8.89 -13.97
N LEU A 57 -4.03 8.60 -13.91
CA LEU A 57 -3.07 9.40 -13.14
C LEU A 57 -2.95 10.83 -13.68
N ALA A 58 -2.87 11.01 -15.00
CA ALA A 58 -2.85 12.34 -15.60
C ALA A 58 -4.09 13.16 -15.21
N ARG A 59 -5.28 12.54 -15.25
CA ARG A 59 -6.53 13.18 -14.81
C ARG A 59 -6.51 13.53 -13.32
N ILE A 60 -6.03 12.62 -12.47
CA ILE A 60 -5.89 12.88 -11.03
C ILE A 60 -4.96 14.07 -10.79
N ALA A 61 -3.81 14.10 -11.48
CA ALA A 61 -2.80 15.15 -11.32
C ALA A 61 -3.31 16.52 -11.76
N ALA A 62 -4.09 16.58 -12.84
CA ALA A 62 -4.56 17.83 -13.41
C ALA A 62 -5.76 18.43 -12.66
N ALA A 63 -6.67 17.59 -12.15
CA ALA A 63 -8.00 18.06 -11.73
C ALA A 63 -8.31 17.90 -10.24
N TYR A 64 -7.49 17.19 -9.45
CA TYR A 64 -7.87 16.82 -8.09
C TYR A 64 -6.75 17.01 -7.08
N ARG A 65 -7.15 17.40 -5.86
CA ARG A 65 -6.25 17.49 -4.71
C ARG A 65 -6.13 16.12 -4.03
N PRO A 66 -5.01 15.82 -3.33
CA PRO A 66 -4.84 14.53 -2.66
C PRO A 66 -5.96 14.14 -1.69
N ASN A 67 -6.53 15.10 -0.97
CA ASN A 67 -7.63 14.87 -0.03
C ASN A 67 -8.97 14.50 -0.70
N GLN A 68 -9.10 14.69 -2.02
CA GLN A 68 -10.27 14.31 -2.81
C GLN A 68 -10.15 12.88 -3.36
N VAL A 69 -8.98 12.26 -3.25
CA VAL A 69 -8.71 10.90 -3.72
C VAL A 69 -8.82 9.94 -2.53
N LYS A 70 -9.92 9.21 -2.46
CA LYS A 70 -10.09 8.12 -1.50
C LYS A 70 -9.31 6.91 -1.98
N VAL A 71 -8.63 6.23 -1.05
CA VAL A 71 -7.82 5.05 -1.34
C VAL A 71 -8.10 3.98 -0.31
N TRP A 72 -8.25 2.73 -0.75
CA TRP A 72 -8.27 1.56 0.12
C TRP A 72 -7.59 0.38 -0.56
N LEU A 73 -7.36 -0.66 0.22
CA LEU A 73 -6.66 -1.86 -0.19
C LEU A 73 -7.64 -3.03 -0.32
N GLU A 74 -7.51 -3.80 -1.39
CA GLU A 74 -8.28 -5.01 -1.61
C GLU A 74 -7.35 -6.21 -1.79
N ARG A 75 -7.59 -7.28 -1.03
CA ARG A 75 -6.82 -8.52 -1.15
C ARG A 75 -7.24 -9.30 -2.37
N ASP A 76 -6.31 -9.50 -3.29
CA ASP A 76 -6.48 -10.35 -4.45
C ASP A 76 -5.81 -11.72 -4.21
N LYS A 77 -6.59 -12.66 -3.67
CA LYS A 77 -6.13 -14.03 -3.40
C LYS A 77 -6.15 -14.92 -4.65
N ALA A 78 -6.88 -14.52 -5.69
CA ALA A 78 -7.01 -15.24 -6.95
C ALA A 78 -5.93 -14.84 -7.97
N ASN A 79 -5.04 -13.91 -7.61
CA ASN A 79 -3.99 -13.44 -8.50
C ASN A 79 -3.05 -14.58 -8.91
N LEU A 80 -2.99 -14.87 -10.21
CA LEU A 80 -2.18 -15.96 -10.76
C LEU A 80 -0.66 -15.72 -10.68
N HIS A 81 -0.22 -14.49 -10.43
CA HIS A 81 1.20 -14.11 -10.43
C HIS A 81 1.79 -13.83 -9.04
N ASP A 82 0.95 -13.49 -8.06
CA ASP A 82 1.36 -13.24 -6.68
C ASP A 82 0.19 -13.46 -5.71
N ASN A 83 0.21 -14.58 -4.96
CA ASN A 83 -0.82 -14.90 -3.97
C ASN A 83 -0.93 -13.87 -2.82
N ASN A 84 0.07 -12.99 -2.67
CA ASN A 84 0.09 -11.91 -1.71
C ASN A 84 -0.43 -10.58 -2.30
N ALA A 85 -0.92 -10.58 -3.55
CA ALA A 85 -1.35 -9.38 -4.23
C ALA A 85 -2.39 -8.59 -3.41
N VAL A 86 -2.13 -7.28 -3.33
CA VAL A 86 -3.01 -6.31 -2.69
C VAL A 86 -3.22 -5.18 -3.69
N ASN A 87 -4.44 -5.03 -4.19
CA ASN A 87 -4.82 -4.00 -5.13
C ASN A 87 -4.99 -2.66 -4.40
N VAL A 88 -4.63 -1.59 -5.09
CA VAL A 88 -4.83 -0.20 -4.64
C VAL A 88 -6.02 0.34 -5.42
N ILE A 89 -7.14 0.48 -4.73
CA ILE A 89 -8.38 1.00 -5.30
C ILE A 89 -8.50 2.47 -4.96
N VAL A 90 -8.91 3.26 -5.95
CA VAL A 90 -9.13 4.70 -5.80
C VAL A 90 -10.53 5.09 -6.24
N SER A 91 -11.09 6.09 -5.58
CA SER A 91 -12.31 6.79 -6.00
C SER A 91 -12.11 8.27 -5.75
N VAL A 92 -12.55 9.11 -6.68
CA VAL A 92 -12.31 10.56 -6.67
C VAL A 92 -13.64 11.28 -6.64
N ASN A 93 -13.91 12.08 -5.61
CA ASN A 93 -15.18 12.82 -5.43
C ASN A 93 -16.45 11.97 -5.66
N GLY A 94 -16.44 10.68 -5.28
CA GLY A 94 -17.59 9.80 -5.46
C GLY A 94 -17.71 9.17 -6.85
N SER A 95 -16.66 9.26 -7.68
CA SER A 95 -16.57 8.47 -8.91
C SER A 95 -16.58 6.97 -8.63
N ASP A 96 -16.80 6.19 -9.69
CA ASP A 96 -16.62 4.74 -9.64
C ASP A 96 -15.23 4.33 -9.17
N ASN A 97 -15.18 3.15 -8.57
CA ASN A 97 -13.97 2.54 -8.04
C ASN A 97 -13.05 2.14 -9.20
N TYR A 98 -11.80 2.57 -9.14
CA TYR A 98 -10.80 2.26 -10.14
C TYR A 98 -9.59 1.57 -9.52
N ASN A 99 -9.20 0.42 -10.09
CA ASN A 99 -7.96 -0.26 -9.69
C ASN A 99 -6.75 0.46 -10.30
N LEU A 100 -6.09 1.28 -9.48
CA LEU A 100 -4.94 2.09 -9.87
C LEU A 100 -3.66 1.25 -10.03
N GLY A 101 -3.62 0.06 -9.45
CA GLY A 101 -2.46 -0.83 -9.47
C GLY A 101 -2.41 -1.70 -8.21
N CYS A 102 -1.21 -2.10 -7.81
CA CYS A 102 -1.01 -2.99 -6.67
C CYS A 102 0.04 -2.43 -5.70
N ILE A 103 0.02 -2.90 -4.47
CA ILE A 103 1.15 -2.75 -3.55
C ILE A 103 2.36 -3.50 -4.14
N PRO A 104 3.58 -2.92 -4.11
CA PRO A 104 4.78 -3.60 -4.58
C PRO A 104 4.97 -4.96 -3.88
N ARG A 105 5.38 -6.00 -4.62
CA ARG A 105 5.44 -7.40 -4.16
C ARG A 105 6.11 -7.58 -2.79
N ASN A 106 7.24 -6.92 -2.56
CA ASN A 106 7.97 -6.99 -1.29
C ASN A 106 7.14 -6.47 -0.10
N LEU A 107 6.41 -5.38 -0.28
CA LEU A 107 5.52 -4.82 0.73
C LEU A 107 4.22 -5.62 0.83
N ALA A 108 3.69 -6.10 -0.30
CA ALA A 108 2.49 -6.92 -0.38
C ALA A 108 2.64 -8.21 0.44
N TYR A 109 3.83 -8.82 0.45
CA TYR A 109 4.16 -9.99 1.27
C TYR A 109 3.91 -9.78 2.78
N VAL A 110 4.11 -8.56 3.28
CA VAL A 110 3.87 -8.19 4.68
C VAL A 110 2.42 -7.76 4.88
N VAL A 111 1.93 -6.85 4.03
CA VAL A 111 0.60 -6.24 4.10
C VAL A 111 -0.50 -7.30 3.98
N SER A 112 -0.37 -8.24 3.04
CA SER A 112 -1.35 -9.32 2.84
C SER A 112 -1.53 -10.17 4.08
N ALA A 113 -0.45 -10.52 4.77
CA ALA A 113 -0.49 -11.34 5.97
C ALA A 113 -1.21 -10.67 7.13
N LEU A 114 -1.18 -9.34 7.17
CA LEU A 114 -1.91 -8.55 8.16
C LEU A 114 -3.40 -8.51 7.81
N ILE A 115 -3.75 -8.21 6.56
CA ILE A 115 -5.14 -8.19 6.09
C ILE A 115 -5.79 -9.57 6.24
N ASP A 116 -5.07 -10.65 5.90
CA ASP A 116 -5.55 -12.03 6.02
C ASP A 116 -5.81 -12.43 7.48
N LYS A 117 -5.21 -11.73 8.45
CA LYS A 117 -5.47 -11.90 9.90
C LYS A 117 -6.56 -10.96 10.43
N GLY A 118 -7.21 -10.20 9.56
CA GLY A 118 -8.28 -9.26 9.91
C GLY A 118 -7.81 -7.88 10.39
N PHE A 119 -6.52 -7.54 10.22
CA PHE A 119 -6.04 -6.21 10.58
C PHE A 119 -6.34 -5.21 9.48
N TYR A 120 -6.94 -4.08 9.85
CA TYR A 120 -7.20 -2.99 8.93
C TYR A 120 -5.94 -2.12 8.74
N ILE A 121 -5.57 -1.90 7.48
CA ILE A 121 -4.49 -1.01 7.09
C ILE A 121 -5.12 0.17 6.37
N LYS A 122 -5.04 1.34 7.00
CA LYS A 122 -5.48 2.60 6.41
C LYS A 122 -4.51 2.96 5.29
N ALA A 123 -5.04 3.16 4.09
CA ALA A 123 -4.32 3.74 2.97
C ALA A 123 -4.79 5.18 2.75
N MET A 124 -3.86 6.07 2.41
CA MET A 124 -4.20 7.45 2.00
C MET A 124 -3.42 7.83 0.77
N PHE A 125 -4.05 8.58 -0.13
CA PHE A 125 -3.36 9.17 -1.26
C PHE A 125 -2.42 10.27 -0.77
N LYS A 126 -1.16 10.24 -1.21
CA LYS A 126 -0.19 11.29 -0.89
C LYS A 126 -0.06 12.25 -2.05
N GLU A 127 0.39 11.77 -3.20
CA GLU A 127 0.71 12.61 -4.35
C GLU A 127 0.93 11.78 -5.62
N ILE A 128 0.98 12.48 -6.75
CA ILE A 128 1.49 11.96 -8.01
C ILE A 128 2.92 12.45 -8.19
N ARG A 129 3.80 11.57 -8.67
CA ARG A 129 5.19 11.87 -9.01
C ARG A 129 5.47 11.47 -10.45
N GLY A 130 6.55 12.01 -11.02
CA GLY A 130 6.96 11.71 -12.39
C GLY A 130 6.34 12.66 -13.41
N HIS A 131 6.52 12.33 -14.68
CA HIS A 131 6.17 13.21 -15.82
C HIS A 131 6.85 14.58 -15.80
N TYR A 132 8.12 14.65 -15.34
CA TYR A 132 8.94 15.87 -15.44
C TYR A 132 9.40 16.16 -16.88
N ALA A 133 9.31 15.15 -17.76
CA ALA A 133 9.54 15.24 -19.20
C ALA A 133 8.50 14.37 -19.93
N SER A 134 8.25 14.65 -21.20
CA SER A 134 7.20 13.98 -22.00
C SER A 134 7.34 12.45 -22.10
N TYR A 135 8.57 11.93 -22.00
CA TYR A 135 8.86 10.49 -22.03
C TYR A 135 8.74 9.80 -20.65
N MET A 136 8.52 10.55 -19.57
CA MET A 136 8.41 10.00 -18.22
C MET A 136 6.97 9.64 -17.87
N ASN A 137 6.77 8.48 -17.26
CA ASN A 137 5.47 8.05 -16.77
C ASN A 137 5.09 8.74 -15.44
N TYR A 138 3.79 8.87 -15.20
CA TYR A 138 3.24 9.19 -13.90
C TYR A 138 3.34 7.98 -12.95
N GLY A 139 3.61 8.26 -11.69
CA GLY A 139 3.52 7.33 -10.57
C GLY A 139 2.62 7.88 -9.47
N ALA A 140 2.01 7.00 -8.69
CA ALA A 140 1.26 7.38 -7.49
C ALA A 140 2.00 6.97 -6.23
N VAL A 141 1.96 7.83 -5.22
CA VAL A 141 2.47 7.57 -3.88
C VAL A 141 1.30 7.54 -2.91
N ILE A 142 1.26 6.48 -2.09
CA ILE A 142 0.29 6.32 -1.02
C ILE A 142 1.03 6.17 0.32
N THR A 143 0.34 6.50 1.41
CA THR A 143 0.78 6.16 2.76
C THR A 143 -0.04 5.00 3.30
N LEU A 144 0.62 4.09 4.01
CA LEU A 144 0.00 2.97 4.70
C LEU A 144 0.21 3.11 6.19
N GLN A 145 -0.85 3.00 6.97
CA GLN A 145 -0.80 3.08 8.43
C GLN A 145 -1.68 1.99 9.04
N LEU A 146 -1.18 1.33 10.08
CA LEU A 146 -1.97 0.40 10.88
C LEU A 146 -2.98 1.19 11.72
N ALA A 147 -4.27 1.03 11.42
CA ALA A 147 -5.35 1.67 12.16
C ALA A 147 -5.59 1.00 13.51
#